data_AF-A0A432GNZ3-F1
#
_entry.id   AF-A0A432GNZ3-F1
#
_cell.length_a   1.000
_cell.length_b   1.000
_cell.length_c   1.000
_cell.angle_alpha   90.00
_cell.angle_beta   90.00
_cell.angle_gamma   90.00
#
_symmetry.space_group_name_H-M   'P 1'
#
loop_
_entity.id
_entity.type
_entity.pdbx_description
1 polymer ?
#
loop_
_entity_poly.entity_id
_entity_poly.type
_entity_poly.pdbx_seq_one_letter_code
_entity_poly.pdbx_strand_id
1 'polypeptide(L)' 'MSFVYQPYGLNGDQQGEYGRNLFIRKDGSMQHLGGKNEINAAPGDRIRIETLGDGGYGEV' A
#
# COMPACT_ATOMS: atom_id res chain seq x y z
N MET A 1 -6.79 6.76 -1.27
CA MET A 1 -6.63 6.79 0.19
C MET A 1 -5.56 5.76 0.57
N SER A 2 -4.32 6.21 0.79
CA SER A 2 -3.23 5.40 1.33
C SER A 2 -3.46 5.13 2.81
N PHE A 3 -3.01 3.98 3.29
CA PHE A 3 -3.14 3.63 4.68
C PHE A 3 -1.91 4.06 5.45
N VAL A 4 -2.16 4.95 6.41
CA VAL A 4 -1.35 5.15 7.61
C VAL A 4 0.03 5.77 7.31
N TYR A 5 0.39 6.73 8.13
CA TYR A 5 1.61 7.52 8.05
C TYR A 5 2.84 6.66 7.72
N GLN A 6 3.69 7.14 6.80
CA GLN A 6 4.98 6.50 6.54
C GLN A 6 5.76 6.44 7.85
N PRO A 7 6.40 5.31 8.18
CA PRO A 7 7.39 5.33 9.24
C PRO A 7 8.45 6.36 8.87
N TYR A 8 8.63 7.33 9.76
CA TYR A 8 9.61 8.40 9.57
C TYR A 8 11.01 7.79 9.57
N GLY A 9 11.85 8.20 8.63
CA GLY A 9 13.29 7.94 8.72
C GLY A 9 13.84 8.61 9.97
N LEU A 10 14.76 7.93 10.66
CA LEU A 10 15.44 8.46 11.83
C LEU A 10 16.88 8.81 11.44
N ASN A 11 17.38 9.94 11.94
CA ASN A 11 18.76 10.41 11.74
C ASN A 11 19.18 10.79 10.30
N GLY A 12 18.24 11.30 9.47
CA GLY A 12 18.55 11.86 8.14
C GLY A 12 18.19 10.97 6.95
N ASP A 13 17.68 9.76 7.20
CA ASP A 13 17.31 8.80 6.16
C ASP A 13 15.89 9.03 5.58
N GLN A 14 15.60 8.41 4.44
CA GLN A 14 14.35 8.56 3.69
C GLN A 14 13.15 7.91 4.38
N GLN A 15 11.97 8.49 4.18
CA GLN A 15 10.69 7.97 4.67
C GLN A 15 10.38 6.60 4.04
N GLY A 16 9.76 5.69 4.80
CA GLY A 16 9.29 4.41 4.27
C GLY A 16 8.19 4.58 3.21
N GLU A 17 8.01 3.58 2.33
CA GLU A 17 6.93 3.63 1.33
C GLU A 17 5.55 3.46 1.96
N TYR A 18 4.54 4.12 1.39
CA TYR A 18 3.14 3.98 1.80
C TYR A 18 2.60 2.58 1.53
N GLY A 19 1.80 2.06 2.47
CA GLY A 19 1.00 0.87 2.25
C GLY A 19 -0.16 1.15 1.29
N ARG A 20 -0.40 0.22 0.36
CA ARG A 20 -1.48 0.31 -0.64
C ARG A 20 -2.23 -1.02 -0.74
N ASN A 21 -3.56 -0.96 -0.60
CA ASN A 21 -4.42 -2.08 -0.93
C ASN A 21 -5.08 -1.81 -2.27
N LEU A 22 -4.83 -2.67 -3.25
CA LEU A 22 -5.35 -2.57 -4.60
C LEU A 22 -6.24 -3.77 -4.90
N PHE A 23 -7.40 -3.50 -5.47
CA PHE A 23 -8.23 -4.50 -6.10
C PHE A 23 -8.08 -4.38 -7.62
N ILE A 24 -7.71 -5.48 -8.26
CA ILE A 24 -7.40 -5.55 -9.68
C ILE A 24 -8.42 -6.49 -10.32
N ARG A 25 -9.26 -5.96 -11.20
CA ARG A 25 -10.23 -6.75 -11.94
C ARG A 25 -9.54 -7.57 -13.03
N LYS A 26 -10.22 -8.61 -13.50
CA LYS A 26 -9.74 -9.44 -14.63
C LYS A 26 -9.42 -8.62 -15.90
N ASP A 27 -10.11 -7.51 -16.15
CA ASP A 27 -9.87 -6.61 -17.29
C ASP A 27 -8.67 -5.68 -17.09
N GLY A 28 -8.02 -5.72 -15.92
CA GLY A 28 -6.89 -4.87 -15.57
C GLY A 28 -7.27 -3.54 -14.91
N SER A 29 -8.56 -3.23 -14.76
CA SER A 29 -8.99 -2.05 -14.01
C SER A 29 -8.63 -2.19 -12.53
N MET A 30 -8.22 -1.08 -11.92
CA MET A 30 -7.68 -1.04 -10.56
C MET A 30 -8.46 -0.10 -9.67
N GLN A 31 -8.72 -0.52 -8.44
CA GLN A 31 -9.37 0.28 -7.41
C GLN A 31 -8.53 0.26 -6.13
N HIS A 32 -8.30 1.45 -5.56
CA HIS A 32 -7.72 1.56 -4.22
C HIS A 32 -8.75 1.19 -3.18
N LEU A 33 -8.45 0.17 -2.38
CA LEU A 33 -9.33 -0.28 -1.31
C LEU A 33 -9.21 0.57 -0.06
N GLY A 34 -8.07 1.20 0.25
CA GLY A 34 -7.94 2.03 1.47
C GLY A 34 -8.41 1.35 2.77
N GLY A 35 -8.40 2.11 3.88
CA GLY A 35 -8.72 1.74 5.29
C GLY A 35 -9.38 0.38 5.59
N LYS A 36 -10.56 0.25 4.99
CA LYS A 36 -11.52 -0.78 5.29
C LYS A 36 -12.52 -0.70 4.16
N ASN A 37 -12.67 -1.76 3.40
CA ASN A 37 -13.58 -1.79 2.26
C ASN A 37 -14.19 -3.17 2.08
N GLU A 38 -15.33 -3.20 1.40
CA GLU A 38 -16.01 -4.41 0.98
C GLU A 38 -16.05 -4.44 -0.55
N ILE A 39 -15.80 -5.61 -1.14
CA ILE A 39 -15.81 -5.80 -2.59
C ILE A 39 -16.49 -7.11 -2.96
N ASN A 40 -17.16 -7.10 -4.11
CA ASN A 40 -17.62 -8.31 -4.76
C ASN A 40 -16.60 -8.75 -5.80
N ALA A 41 -15.88 -9.83 -5.51
CA ALA A 41 -14.85 -10.39 -6.39
C ALA A 41 -15.40 -11.55 -7.24
N ALA A 42 -14.94 -11.63 -8.48
CA ALA A 42 -15.22 -12.72 -9.41
C ALA A 42 -13.95 -13.52 -9.73
N PRO A 43 -14.07 -14.75 -10.25
CA PRO A 43 -12.90 -15.53 -10.67
C PRO A 43 -12.01 -14.78 -11.67
N GLY A 44 -10.74 -14.63 -11.33
CA GLY A 44 -9.75 -13.88 -12.11
C GLY A 44 -9.43 -12.49 -11.57
N ASP A 45 -10.22 -11.97 -10.63
CA ASP A 45 -9.87 -10.76 -9.89
C ASP A 45 -8.73 -11.05 -8.89
N ARG A 46 -8.01 -10.00 -8.49
CA ARG A 46 -6.84 -10.09 -7.60
C ARG A 46 -6.87 -9.00 -6.55
N ILE A 47 -6.43 -9.32 -5.35
CA ILE A 47 -6.13 -8.34 -4.31
C ILE A 47 -4.61 -8.27 -4.17
N ARG A 48 -4.05 -7.06 -4.23
CA ARG A 48 -2.65 -6.79 -3.90
C ARG A 48 -2.59 -5.95 -2.64
N ILE A 49 -1.97 -6.51 -1.60
CA ILE A 49 -1.72 -5.83 -0.32
C ILE A 49 -0.23 -5.50 -0.32
N GLU A 50 0.07 -4.21 -0.42
CA GLU A 50 1.41 -3.67 -0.24
C GLU A 50 1.48 -3.15 1.19
N THR A 51 2.14 -3.91 2.05
CA THR A 51 2.43 -3.49 3.42
C THR A 51 3.47 -2.37 3.40
N LEU A 52 3.35 -1.42 4.34
CA LEU A 52 4.33 -0.35 4.54
C LEU A 52 5.74 -0.94 4.63
N GLY A 53 6.71 -0.30 3.97
CA GLY A 53 8.13 -0.57 4.22
C GLY A 53 8.60 0.15 5.47
N ASP A 54 9.59 -0.39 6.17
CA ASP A 54 10.26 0.31 7.27
C ASP A 54 11.00 1.55 6.74
N GLY A 55 11.05 2.62 7.55
CA GLY A 55 11.92 3.77 7.31
C GLY A 55 13.37 3.38 7.60
N GLY A 56 14.30 3.88 6.78
CA GLY A 56 15.72 3.65 7.02
C GLY A 56 16.23 4.34 8.29
N TYR A 57 17.43 3.96 8.74
CA TYR A 57 18.13 4.54 9.89
C TYR A 57 19.60 4.80 9.51
N GLY A 58 20.02 6.08 9.49
CA GLY A 58 21.40 6.47 9.17
C GLY A 58 21.50 7.84 8.49
N GLU A 59 22.73 8.38 8.37
CA GLU A 59 23.03 9.51 7.50
C GLU A 59 23.32 9.01 6.07
N VAL A 60 22.76 9.69 5.06
CA VAL A 60 23.10 9.48 3.64
C VAL A 60 24.40 10.21 3.30
#